data_AF-A0A177A085-F1
#
_entry.id   AF-A0A177A085-F1
#
_cell.length_a   1.000
_cell.length_b   1.000
_cell.length_c   1.000
_cell.angle_alpha   90.00
_cell.angle_beta   90.00
_cell.angle_gamma   90.00
#
_symmetry.space_group_name_H-M   'P 1'
#
loop_
_entity.id
_entity.type
_entity.pdbx_description
1 polymer ?
#
loop_
_entity_poly.entity_id
_entity_poly.type
_entity_poly.pdbx_seq_one_letter_code
_entity_poly.pdbx_strand_id
1 'polypeptide(L)'
;MVRFLTIEEPTSERSREIWVLEMPGLALKHGSLLYSIYCITTMHLSKMEPLNLEVLEAFNIYFGHAIRIHRHEVSQINKANADAALFTASVIRLCALVLLQDREMTPYTPPTNGF
;
A
#
# COMPACT_ATOMS: atom_id res chain seq x y z
N MET A 1 13.31 -18.89 6.89
CA MET A 1 14.28 -17.85 6.50
C MET A 1 14.37 -17.85 4.98
N VAL A 2 13.49 -17.10 4.32
CA VAL A 2 13.52 -16.96 2.85
C VAL A 2 14.42 -15.78 2.53
N ARG A 3 15.53 -16.08 1.86
CA ARG A 3 16.52 -15.12 1.38
C ARG A 3 15.84 -14.29 0.29
N PHE A 4 15.53 -13.04 0.57
CA PHE A 4 15.10 -12.10 -0.46
C PHE A 4 16.20 -12.09 -1.53
N LEU A 5 15.79 -12.35 -2.77
CA LEU A 5 16.62 -12.14 -3.94
C LEU A 5 17.21 -10.74 -3.85
N THR A 6 18.53 -10.68 -3.82
CA THR A 6 19.33 -9.47 -4.01
C THR A 6 18.97 -8.88 -5.38
N ILE A 7 17.92 -8.06 -5.43
CA ILE A 7 17.74 -7.10 -6.52
C ILE A 7 18.49 -5.85 -6.06
N GLU A 8 19.82 -5.93 -6.08
CA GLU A 8 20.68 -4.75 -6.07
C GLU A 8 20.70 -4.16 -7.49
N GLU A 9 19.55 -3.67 -7.96
CA GLU A 9 19.61 -2.44 -8.76
C GLU A 9 19.49 -1.33 -7.73
N PRO A 10 20.47 -0.40 -7.63
CA PRO A 10 20.27 0.78 -6.82
C PRO A 10 18.96 1.41 -7.31
N THR A 11 17.98 1.56 -6.43
CA THR A 11 16.77 2.30 -6.76
C THR A 11 17.22 3.59 -7.42
N SER A 12 16.89 3.75 -8.72
CA SER A 12 17.41 4.88 -9.47
C SER A 12 17.10 6.16 -8.71
N GLU A 13 18.01 7.14 -8.75
CA GLU A 13 17.79 8.43 -8.08
C GLU A 13 16.41 9.00 -8.44
N ARG A 14 16.00 8.79 -9.70
CA ARG A 14 14.67 9.10 -10.22
C ARG A 14 13.53 8.37 -9.51
N SER A 15 13.67 7.08 -9.25
CA SER A 15 12.67 6.33 -8.46
C SER A 15 12.54 6.92 -7.07
N ARG A 16 13.65 7.23 -6.40
CA ARG A 16 13.62 7.85 -5.07
C ARG A 16 12.92 9.21 -5.10
N GLU A 17 13.21 10.06 -6.08
CA GLU A 17 12.54 11.34 -6.28
C GLU A 17 11.02 11.18 -6.43
N ILE A 18 10.58 10.22 -7.26
CA ILE A 18 9.16 9.94 -7.46
C ILE A 18 8.48 9.59 -6.13
N TRP A 19 9.05 8.66 -5.36
CA TRP A 19 8.42 8.19 -4.12
C TRP A 19 8.50 9.19 -2.96
N VAL A 20 9.60 9.96 -2.86
CA VAL A 20 9.86 10.83 -1.70
C VAL A 20 9.36 12.27 -1.92
N LEU A 21 9.37 12.76 -3.16
CA LEU A 21 9.04 14.15 -3.47
C LEU A 21 7.74 14.28 -4.25
N GLU A 22 7.61 13.58 -5.38
CA GLU A 22 6.49 13.76 -6.30
C GLU A 22 5.20 13.13 -5.76
N MET A 23 5.28 11.89 -5.26
CA MET A 23 4.12 11.15 -4.76
C MET A 23 3.43 11.86 -3.59
N PRO A 24 4.13 12.36 -2.54
CA PRO A 24 3.47 13.11 -1.47
C PRO A 24 2.81 14.40 -1.96
N GLY A 25 3.46 15.12 -2.89
CA GLY A 25 2.88 16.34 -3.48
C GLY A 25 1.60 16.04 -4.28
N LEU A 26 1.56 14.91 -4.99
CA LEU A 26 0.38 14.43 -5.69
C LEU A 26 -0.72 13.97 -4.71
N ALA A 27 -0.35 13.32 -3.62
CA ALA A 27 -1.27 12.83 -2.59
C ALA A 27 -2.13 13.93 -1.96
N LEU A 28 -1.58 15.14 -1.81
CA LEU A 28 -2.32 16.30 -1.29
C LEU A 28 -3.54 16.69 -2.16
N LYS A 29 -3.59 16.22 -3.42
CA LYS A 29 -4.69 16.48 -4.36
C LYS A 29 -5.58 15.26 -4.58
N HIS A 30 -5.15 14.07 -4.17
CA HIS A 30 -5.81 12.79 -4.46
C HIS A 30 -5.99 11.99 -3.18
N GLY A 31 -7.22 11.93 -2.68
CA GLY A 31 -7.54 11.29 -1.41
C GLY A 31 -7.16 9.81 -1.38
N SER A 32 -7.33 9.07 -2.48
CA SER A 32 -6.96 7.64 -2.52
C SER A 32 -5.46 7.43 -2.30
N LEU A 33 -4.64 8.29 -2.90
CA LEU A 33 -3.18 8.23 -2.79
C LEU A 33 -2.75 8.61 -1.38
N LEU A 34 -3.32 9.68 -0.80
CA LEU A 34 -3.05 10.06 0.58
C LEU A 34 -3.35 8.94 1.57
N TYR A 35 -4.54 8.34 1.49
CA TYR A 35 -4.88 7.22 2.36
C TYR A 35 -4.02 5.99 2.10
N SER A 36 -3.56 5.75 0.87
CA SER A 36 -2.61 4.67 0.60
C SER A 36 -1.24 4.92 1.26
N ILE A 37 -0.77 6.17 1.32
CA ILE A 37 0.46 6.53 2.05
C ILE A 37 0.29 6.28 3.56
N TYR A 38 -0.85 6.64 4.14
CA TYR A 38 -1.13 6.31 5.54
C TYR A 38 -1.24 4.80 5.77
N CYS A 39 -1.78 4.07 4.80
CA CYS A 39 -1.88 2.62 4.84
C CYS A 39 -0.48 1.94 4.88
N ILE A 40 0.44 2.28 3.98
CA ILE A 40 1.80 1.72 4.03
C ILE A 40 2.57 2.16 5.29
N THR A 41 2.33 3.39 5.77
CA THR A 41 2.96 3.90 7.00
C THR A 41 2.48 3.12 8.23
N THR A 42 1.18 2.95 8.40
CA THR A 42 0.59 2.19 9.52
C THR A 42 0.91 0.70 9.43
N MET A 43 0.96 0.13 8.23
CA MET A 43 1.45 -1.24 8.03
C MET A 43 2.92 -1.40 8.45
N HIS A 44 3.77 -0.46 8.09
CA HIS A 44 5.18 -0.50 8.52
C HIS A 44 5.27 -0.37 10.05
N LEU A 45 4.51 0.54 10.64
CA LEU A 45 4.47 0.71 12.10
C LEU A 45 3.94 -0.55 12.81
N SER A 46 2.94 -1.25 12.27
CA SER A 46 2.43 -2.49 12.90
C SER A 46 3.47 -3.60 12.92
N LYS A 47 4.43 -3.60 11.97
CA LYS A 47 5.60 -4.50 12.01
C LYS A 47 6.62 -4.10 13.07
N MET A 48 6.79 -2.80 13.32
CA MET A 48 7.72 -2.29 14.33
C MET A 48 7.15 -2.39 15.76
N GLU A 49 5.84 -2.26 15.89
CA GLU A 49 5.10 -2.26 17.17
C GLU A 49 3.92 -3.26 17.15
N PRO A 50 4.17 -4.58 17.16
CA PRO A 50 3.11 -5.58 16.94
C PRO A 50 2.01 -5.62 18.02
N LEU A 51 2.26 -5.04 19.20
CA LEU A 51 1.29 -4.98 20.30
C LEU A 51 0.42 -3.71 20.26
N ASN A 52 0.70 -2.79 19.33
CA ASN A 52 -0.03 -1.54 19.20
C ASN A 52 -1.28 -1.74 18.33
N LEU A 53 -2.40 -2.08 18.97
CA LEU A 53 -3.67 -2.34 18.29
C LEU A 53 -4.25 -1.11 17.58
N GLU A 54 -3.94 0.10 18.06
CA GLU A 54 -4.40 1.35 17.44
C GLU A 54 -3.81 1.52 16.04
N VAL A 55 -2.55 1.12 15.84
CA VAL A 55 -1.89 1.15 14.53
C VAL A 55 -2.53 0.16 13.57
N LEU A 56 -2.91 -1.03 14.04
CA LEU A 56 -3.62 -2.01 13.22
C LEU A 56 -5.03 -1.53 12.84
N GLU A 57 -5.74 -0.91 13.77
CA GLU A 57 -7.04 -0.29 13.49
C GLU A 57 -6.92 0.84 12.46
N ALA A 58 -5.93 1.72 12.62
CA ALA A 58 -5.64 2.79 11.69
C ALA A 58 -5.31 2.24 10.28
N PHE A 59 -4.54 1.16 10.19
CA PHE A 59 -4.28 0.47 8.92
C PHE A 59 -5.58 0.06 8.23
N ASN A 60 -6.48 -0.62 8.95
CA ASN A 60 -7.76 -1.08 8.39
C ASN A 60 -8.64 0.08 7.92
N ILE A 61 -8.71 1.17 8.70
CA ILE A 61 -9.46 2.38 8.35
C ILE A 61 -8.91 3.00 7.06
N TYR A 62 -7.60 3.25 6.99
CA TYR A 62 -6.99 3.89 5.84
C TYR A 62 -7.01 3.00 4.60
N PHE A 63 -6.84 1.69 4.74
CA PHE A 63 -6.95 0.74 3.64
C PHE A 63 -8.37 0.72 3.05
N GLY A 64 -9.39 0.69 3.90
CA GLY A 64 -10.79 0.78 3.47
C GLY A 64 -11.10 2.08 2.72
N HIS A 65 -10.60 3.22 3.23
CA HIS A 65 -10.73 4.51 2.54
C HIS A 65 -10.00 4.55 1.20
N ALA A 66 -8.75 4.08 1.16
CA ALA A 66 -7.96 4.02 -0.06
C ALA A 66 -8.66 3.20 -1.15
N ILE A 67 -9.12 1.99 -0.84
CA ILE A 67 -9.85 1.13 -1.80
C ILE A 67 -11.13 1.80 -2.31
N ARG A 68 -11.94 2.35 -1.39
CA ARG A 68 -13.24 2.95 -1.75
C ARG A 68 -13.06 4.11 -2.72
N ILE A 69 -12.14 5.03 -2.42
CA ILE A 69 -11.90 6.22 -3.24
C ILE A 69 -11.20 5.81 -4.54
N HIS A 70 -10.22 4.92 -4.47
CA HIS A 70 -9.50 4.45 -5.66
C HIS A 70 -10.43 3.78 -6.68
N ARG A 71 -11.40 2.98 -6.23
CA ARG A 71 -12.41 2.37 -7.12
C ARG A 71 -13.22 3.43 -7.88
N HIS A 72 -13.58 4.52 -7.22
CA HIS A 72 -14.25 5.65 -7.86
C HIS A 72 -13.34 6.34 -8.88
N GLU A 73 -12.09 6.66 -8.50
CA GLU A 73 -11.14 7.31 -9.41
C GLU A 73 -10.84 6.47 -10.66
N VAL A 74 -10.65 5.16 -10.50
CA VAL A 74 -10.41 4.24 -11.63
C VAL A 74 -11.60 4.18 -12.58
N SER A 75 -12.84 4.28 -12.06
CA SER A 75 -14.04 4.31 -12.90
C SER A 75 -14.13 5.56 -13.79
N GLN A 76 -13.38 6.61 -13.47
CA GLN A 76 -13.35 7.89 -14.18
C GLN A 76 -11.90 8.28 -14.52
N ILE A 77 -11.08 7.30 -14.90
CA ILE A 77 -9.65 7.51 -15.16
C ILE A 77 -9.45 8.50 -16.33
N ASN A 78 -8.54 9.44 -16.14
CA ASN A 78 -8.18 10.46 -17.10
C ASN A 78 -6.75 10.98 -16.86
N LYS A 79 -6.26 11.87 -17.72
CA LYS A 79 -4.89 12.39 -17.63
C LYS A 79 -4.55 13.07 -16.30
N ALA A 80 -5.54 13.64 -15.61
CA ALA A 80 -5.31 14.35 -14.35
C ALA A 80 -5.20 13.42 -13.13
N ASN A 81 -5.67 12.17 -13.21
CA ASN A 81 -5.65 11.23 -12.08
C ASN A 81 -4.92 9.91 -12.37
N ALA A 82 -4.44 9.68 -13.60
CA ALA A 82 -3.80 8.43 -13.99
C ALA A 82 -2.60 8.08 -13.11
N ASP A 83 -1.71 9.04 -12.83
CA ASP A 83 -0.53 8.82 -11.98
C ASP A 83 -0.93 8.51 -10.54
N ALA A 84 -1.89 9.26 -9.99
CA ALA A 84 -2.40 9.03 -8.65
C ALA A 84 -3.02 7.64 -8.52
N ALA A 85 -3.84 7.24 -9.50
CA ALA A 85 -4.42 5.91 -9.56
C ALA A 85 -3.34 4.82 -9.63
N LEU A 86 -2.30 5.01 -10.45
CA LEU A 86 -1.18 4.07 -10.55
C LEU A 86 -0.43 3.92 -9.23
N PHE A 87 -0.09 5.03 -8.56
CA PHE A 87 0.62 4.98 -7.28
C PHE A 87 -0.25 4.33 -6.20
N THR A 88 -1.52 4.72 -6.09
CA THR A 88 -2.46 4.09 -5.16
C THR A 88 -2.55 2.58 -5.38
N ALA A 89 -2.70 2.13 -6.63
CA ALA A 89 -2.75 0.70 -6.96
C ALA A 89 -1.44 -0.03 -6.63
N SER A 90 -0.30 0.66 -6.75
CA SER A 90 1.02 0.10 -6.41
C SER A 90 1.17 -0.10 -4.91
N VAL A 91 0.74 0.88 -4.12
CA VAL A 91 0.76 0.77 -2.65
C VAL A 91 -0.23 -0.29 -2.16
N ILE A 92 -1.45 -0.35 -2.70
CA ILE A 92 -2.43 -1.39 -2.36
C ILE A 92 -1.87 -2.80 -2.63
N ARG A 93 -1.19 -2.99 -3.78
CA ARG A 93 -0.55 -4.27 -4.11
C ARG A 93 0.55 -4.64 -3.12
N LEU A 94 1.38 -3.67 -2.71
CA LEU A 94 2.40 -3.90 -1.70
C LEU A 94 1.77 -4.31 -0.36
N CYS A 95 0.72 -3.61 0.07
CA CYS A 95 0.00 -3.97 1.29
C CYS A 95 -0.58 -5.39 1.23
N ALA A 96 -1.22 -5.75 0.11
CA ALA A 96 -1.74 -7.10 -0.10
C ALA A 96 -0.64 -8.17 -0.04
N LEU A 97 0.55 -7.89 -0.59
CA LEU A 97 1.68 -8.82 -0.53
C LEU A 97 2.13 -9.06 0.91
N VAL A 98 2.25 -8.01 1.73
CA VAL A 98 2.65 -8.13 3.14
C VAL A 98 1.60 -8.92 3.93
N LEU A 99 0.31 -8.64 3.74
CA LEU A 99 -0.77 -9.40 4.40
C LEU A 99 -0.73 -10.89 4.01
N LEU A 100 -0.42 -11.21 2.76
CA LEU A 100 -0.27 -12.60 2.30
C LEU A 100 0.94 -13.30 2.91
N GLN A 101 1.97 -12.57 3.31
CA GLN A 101 3.16 -13.15 3.97
C GLN A 101 2.88 -13.57 5.41
N ASP A 102 1.94 -12.92 6.10
CA ASP A 102 1.62 -13.20 7.51
C ASP A 102 0.64 -14.35 7.69
N ARG A 103 0.04 -14.87 6.62
CA ARG A 103 -0.98 -15.92 6.72
C ARG A 103 -0.36 -17.25 7.16
N GLU A 104 -1.11 -18.00 7.97
CA GLU A 104 -0.77 -19.40 8.24
C GLU A 104 -0.83 -20.21 6.94
N MET A 105 0.25 -20.90 6.60
CA MET A 105 0.34 -21.72 5.38
C MET A 105 -0.09 -23.18 5.60
N THR A 106 -0.35 -23.58 6.85
CA THR A 106 -0.63 -24.96 7.23
C THR A 106 -1.76 -25.02 8.27
N PRO A 107 -2.94 -25.57 7.93
CA PRO A 107 -3.33 -26.08 6.61
C PRO A 107 -3.51 -24.94 5.60
N TYR A 108 -3.24 -25.19 4.32
CA TYR A 108 -3.47 -24.18 3.28
C TYR A 108 -4.96 -23.82 3.19
N THR A 109 -5.27 -22.54 3.35
CA THR A 109 -6.58 -21.98 3.05
C THR A 109 -6.46 -20.97 1.89
N PRO A 110 -7.35 -21.04 0.88
CA PRO A 110 -7.31 -20.09 -0.23
C PRO A 110 -7.64 -18.67 0.27
N PRO A 111 -7.02 -17.62 -0.32
CA PRO A 111 -7.19 -16.23 0.12
C PRO A 111 -8.64 -15.71 0.11
N THR A 112 -9.55 -16.40 -0.60
CA THR A 112 -10.96 -16.04 -0.72
C THR A 112 -11.79 -16.38 0.52
N ASN A 113 -11.23 -17.12 1.48
CA ASN A 113 -11.98 -17.64 2.63
C ASN A 113 -11.72 -16.85 3.93
N GLY A 114 -10.94 -15.76 3.90
CA GLY A 114 -10.48 -15.02 5.09
C GLY A 114 -10.75 -13.52 5.09
N PHE A 115 -11.61 -13.01 4.19
CA PHE A 115 -12.08 -11.61 4.17
C PHE A 115 -13.56 -11.53 4.48
#